data_AF-A0AA88YDP8-F1
#
_entry.id   AF-A0AA88YDP8-F1
#
_cell.length_a   1.000
_cell.length_b   1.000
_cell.length_c   1.000
_cell.angle_alpha   90.00
_cell.angle_beta   90.00
_cell.angle_gamma   90.00
#
_symmetry.space_group_name_H-M   'P 1'
#
loop_
_entity.id
_entity.type
_entity.pdbx_description
1 polymer ?
#
loop_
_entity_poly.entity_id
_entity_poly.type
_entity_poly.pdbx_seq_one_letter_code
_entity_poly.pdbx_strand_id
1 'polypeptide(L)'
;MATCLLRDKLFFCREWTFSKINHCLESRPSSKTCGALIMGGPGCGKTAVCSELVWPTASQGKQKSLRKRLLSYHFCQAHDLESLSLSNFVLRLVDQLSRSDLITGYEDKINTPELRKLRPSRRD
;
A
#
# COMPACT_ATOMS: atom_id res chain seq x y z
N MET A 1 9.82 8.31 -0.82
CA MET A 1 8.55 7.54 -0.79
C MET A 1 7.64 8.13 -1.85
N ALA A 2 7.03 7.34 -2.74
CA ALA A 2 6.08 7.88 -3.72
C ALA A 2 4.86 8.45 -2.99
N THR A 3 4.75 9.77 -2.96
CA THR A 3 3.61 10.48 -2.38
C THR A 3 2.51 10.58 -3.42
N CYS A 4 1.30 10.10 -3.11
CA CYS A 4 0.15 10.32 -3.97
C CYS A 4 -0.27 11.81 -3.89
N LEU A 5 -0.60 12.44 -5.03
CA LEU A 5 -1.11 13.82 -5.06
C LEU A 5 -2.42 14.02 -4.28
N LEU A 6 -3.12 12.92 -3.98
CA LEU A 6 -4.36 12.89 -3.21
C LEU A 6 -4.15 12.67 -1.71
N ARG A 7 -2.89 12.63 -1.25
CA ARG A 7 -2.59 12.54 0.17
C ARG A 7 -3.16 13.77 0.89
N ASP A 8 -3.76 13.53 2.06
CA ASP A 8 -4.40 14.55 2.92
C ASP A 8 -5.57 15.30 2.27
N LYS A 9 -6.06 14.84 1.10
CA LYS A 9 -7.29 15.35 0.50
C LYS A 9 -8.49 14.63 1.11
N LEU A 10 -9.51 15.39 1.51
CA LEU A 10 -10.73 14.85 2.08
C LEU A 10 -11.41 13.89 1.11
N PHE A 11 -11.91 12.78 1.64
CA PHE A 11 -12.62 11.74 0.91
C PHE A 11 -14.05 11.60 1.43
N PHE A 12 -15.04 11.58 0.54
CA PHE A 12 -16.46 11.63 0.91
C PHE A 12 -17.33 10.60 0.16
N CYS A 13 -18.44 10.22 0.78
CA CYS A 13 -19.64 9.59 0.18
C CYS A 13 -19.41 8.19 -0.43
N ARG A 14 -18.28 7.55 -0.16
CA ARG A 14 -17.90 6.26 -0.75
C ARG A 14 -17.41 5.25 0.27
N GLU A 15 -17.81 5.43 1.51
CA GLU A 15 -17.45 4.62 2.66
C GLU A 15 -17.85 3.14 2.47
N TRP A 16 -18.94 2.90 1.75
CA TRP A 16 -19.40 1.56 1.36
C TRP A 16 -18.32 0.75 0.62
N THR A 17 -17.42 1.43 -0.10
CA THR A 17 -16.33 0.78 -0.86
C THR A 17 -15.37 0.07 0.09
N PHE A 18 -15.04 0.69 1.23
CA PHE A 18 -14.17 0.08 2.24
C PHE A 18 -14.83 -1.12 2.92
N SER A 19 -16.16 -1.09 3.10
CA SER A 19 -16.90 -2.27 3.58
C SER A 19 -16.78 -3.45 2.61
N LYS A 20 -16.88 -3.21 1.29
CA LYS A 20 -16.70 -4.27 0.28
C LYS A 20 -15.26 -4.77 0.22
N ILE A 21 -14.27 -3.88 0.29
CA ILE A 21 -12.85 -4.27 0.33
C ILE A 21 -12.61 -5.16 1.55
N ASN A 22 -13.07 -4.74 2.73
CA ASN A 22 -12.91 -5.54 3.94
C ASN A 22 -13.58 -6.91 3.80
N HIS A 23 -14.81 -6.97 3.30
CA HIS A 23 -15.50 -8.23 3.08
C HIS A 23 -14.74 -9.16 2.13
N CYS A 24 -14.24 -8.63 1.01
CA CYS A 24 -13.45 -9.39 0.04
C CYS A 24 -12.16 -9.97 0.67
N LEU A 25 -11.45 -9.16 1.48
CA LEU A 25 -10.24 -9.59 2.17
C LEU A 25 -10.50 -10.63 3.27
N GLU A 26 -11.62 -10.55 3.97
CA GLU A 26 -12.03 -11.55 4.97
C GLU A 26 -12.51 -12.86 4.34
N SER A 27 -13.15 -12.81 3.16
CA SER A 27 -13.55 -14.01 2.41
C SER A 27 -12.41 -14.78 1.76
N ARG A 28 -11.16 -14.35 1.96
CA ARG A 28 -9.98 -14.96 1.32
C ARG A 28 -9.80 -16.46 1.56
N PRO A 29 -10.09 -17.05 2.74
CA PRO A 29 -9.91 -18.49 2.96
C PRO A 29 -10.71 -19.40 2.01
N SER A 30 -11.79 -18.87 1.41
CA SER A 30 -12.67 -19.62 0.50
C SER A 30 -12.51 -19.23 -0.97
N SER A 31 -11.64 -18.27 -1.31
CA SER A 31 -11.46 -17.76 -2.67
C SER A 31 -10.19 -18.27 -3.34
N LYS A 32 -10.28 -18.61 -4.64
CA LYS A 32 -9.12 -18.96 -5.48
C LYS A 32 -8.22 -17.75 -5.80
N THR A 33 -8.68 -16.52 -5.54
CA THR A 33 -7.94 -15.28 -5.83
C THR A 33 -7.42 -14.65 -4.55
N CYS A 34 -6.15 -14.23 -4.56
CA CYS A 34 -5.46 -13.69 -3.39
C CYS A 34 -5.56 -12.17 -3.20
N GLY A 35 -6.58 -11.49 -3.76
CA GLY A 35 -6.70 -10.05 -3.62
C GLY A 35 -8.01 -9.46 -4.17
N ALA A 36 -8.16 -8.14 -4.03
CA ALA A 36 -9.30 -7.38 -4.53
C ALA A 36 -8.86 -6.46 -5.67
N LEU A 37 -9.64 -6.42 -6.76
CA LEU A 37 -9.41 -5.52 -7.91
C LEU A 37 -10.51 -4.45 -7.95
N ILE A 38 -10.10 -3.17 -7.95
CA ILE A 38 -11.02 -2.03 -8.05
C ILE A 38 -11.06 -1.56 -9.51
N MET A 39 -12.18 -1.77 -10.18
CA MET A 39 -12.41 -1.34 -11.57
C MET A 39 -13.40 -0.18 -11.66
N GLY A 40 -13.32 0.59 -12.74
CA GLY A 40 -14.22 1.70 -13.03
C GLY A 40 -13.64 2.66 -14.06
N GLY A 41 -14.48 3.53 -14.62
CA GLY A 41 -14.08 4.49 -15.65
C GLY A 41 -12.99 5.50 -15.24
N PRO A 42 -12.40 6.24 -16.19
CA PRO A 42 -11.48 7.33 -15.87
C PRO A 42 -12.15 8.37 -14.97
N GLY A 43 -11.39 8.98 -14.06
CA GLY A 43 -11.92 10.02 -13.15
C GLY A 43 -12.87 9.51 -12.05
N CYS A 44 -13.25 8.23 -12.02
CA CYS A 44 -14.18 7.73 -11.01
C CYS A 44 -13.58 7.59 -9.60
N GLY A 45 -12.36 8.06 -9.32
CA GLY A 45 -11.83 8.10 -7.96
C GLY A 45 -11.21 6.81 -7.42
N LYS A 46 -10.83 5.85 -8.27
CA LYS A 46 -10.13 4.61 -7.84
C LYS A 46 -8.88 4.90 -7.02
N THR A 47 -8.03 5.79 -7.51
CA THR A 47 -6.80 6.20 -6.82
C THR A 47 -7.11 6.96 -5.53
N ALA A 48 -8.22 7.71 -5.48
CA ALA A 48 -8.66 8.40 -4.27
C ALA A 48 -9.04 7.39 -3.17
N VAL A 49 -9.75 6.31 -3.53
CA VAL A 49 -10.06 5.20 -2.60
C VAL A 49 -8.77 4.58 -2.05
N CYS A 50 -7.80 4.28 -2.90
CA CYS A 50 -6.51 3.73 -2.46
C CYS A 50 -5.74 4.72 -1.58
N SER A 51 -5.73 6.02 -1.92
CA SER A 51 -5.09 7.06 -1.12
C SER A 51 -5.71 7.15 0.27
N GLU A 52 -7.05 7.16 0.37
CA GLU A 52 -7.77 7.16 1.65
C GLU A 52 -7.54 5.87 2.46
N LEU A 53 -7.29 4.73 1.82
CA LEU A 53 -6.93 3.50 2.52
C LEU A 53 -5.52 3.56 3.14
N VAL A 54 -4.59 4.26 2.49
CA VAL A 54 -3.20 4.44 2.96
C VAL A 54 -3.07 5.59 3.97
N TRP A 55 -3.79 6.68 3.75
CA TRP A 55 -3.81 7.86 4.61
C TRP A 55 -5.26 8.26 4.88
N PRO A 56 -5.95 7.56 5.79
CA PRO A 56 -7.34 7.87 6.10
C PRO A 56 -7.47 9.29 6.66
N THR A 57 -8.35 10.08 6.04
CA THR A 57 -8.69 11.43 6.51
C THR A 57 -9.84 11.42 7.51
N ALA A 58 -10.70 10.39 7.46
CA ALA A 58 -11.79 10.25 8.44
C ALA A 58 -11.30 9.79 9.81
N SER A 59 -11.90 10.34 10.88
CA SER A 59 -11.58 9.96 12.27
C SER A 59 -11.99 8.53 12.62
N GLN A 60 -13.05 8.02 11.98
CA GLN A 60 -13.65 6.70 12.17
C GLN A 60 -14.02 6.07 10.83
N GLY A 61 -14.17 4.74 10.79
CA GLY A 61 -14.64 4.01 9.62
C GLY A 61 -13.82 2.77 9.26
N LYS A 62 -14.30 2.02 8.26
CA LYS A 62 -13.64 0.78 7.81
C LYS A 62 -12.28 1.04 7.19
N GLN A 63 -12.06 2.19 6.54
CA GLN A 63 -10.76 2.61 6.02
C GLN A 63 -9.66 2.67 7.09
N LYS A 64 -9.99 3.14 8.30
CA LYS A 64 -9.04 3.20 9.41
C LYS A 64 -8.70 1.81 9.95
N SER A 65 -9.68 0.91 10.01
CA SER A 65 -9.44 -0.49 10.36
C SER A 65 -8.56 -1.19 9.32
N LEU A 66 -8.84 -0.99 8.03
CA LEU A 66 -8.02 -1.52 6.94
C LEU A 66 -6.59 -0.98 6.99
N ARG A 67 -6.42 0.33 7.27
CA ARG A 67 -5.10 0.96 7.39
C ARG A 67 -4.25 0.33 8.49
N LYS A 68 -4.84 -0.09 9.60
CA LYS A 68 -4.13 -0.79 10.69
C LYS A 68 -3.57 -2.15 10.27
N ARG A 69 -4.03 -2.70 9.16
CA ARG A 69 -3.54 -3.98 8.60
C ARG A 69 -2.68 -3.78 7.35
N LEU A 70 -2.42 -2.53 6.97
CA LEU A 70 -1.63 -2.19 5.80
C LEU A 70 -0.15 -2.31 6.12
N LEU A 71 0.52 -3.25 5.45
CA LEU A 71 1.95 -3.50 5.55
C LEU A 71 2.79 -2.58 4.68
N SER A 72 2.34 -2.35 3.45
CA SER A 72 3.04 -1.55 2.45
C SER A 72 2.08 -1.13 1.34
N TYR A 73 2.48 -0.10 0.59
CA TYR A 73 1.76 0.41 -0.56
C TYR A 73 2.74 0.89 -1.63
N HIS A 74 2.27 0.97 -2.87
CA HIS A 74 3.01 1.56 -3.98
C HIS A 74 2.06 2.24 -4.96
N PHE A 75 2.37 3.48 -5.31
CA PHE A 75 1.64 4.24 -6.32
C PHE A 75 2.52 4.39 -7.56
N CYS A 76 2.10 3.78 -8.67
CA CYS A 76 2.72 4.01 -9.97
C CYS A 76 2.26 5.37 -10.50
N GLN A 77 3.21 6.26 -10.77
CA GLN A 77 2.95 7.60 -11.29
C GLN A 77 3.64 7.73 -12.64
N ALA A 78 2.86 8.06 -13.68
CA ALA A 78 3.37 8.12 -15.05
C ALA A 78 4.51 9.14 -15.24
N HIS A 79 4.58 10.16 -14.38
CA HIS A 79 5.60 11.22 -14.42
C HIS A 79 6.79 10.96 -13.49
N ASP A 80 6.83 9.84 -12.75
CA ASP A 80 7.94 9.45 -11.88
C ASP A 80 8.49 8.09 -12.34
N LEU A 81 9.59 8.12 -13.10
CA LEU A 81 10.25 6.91 -13.62
C LEU A 81 10.71 5.96 -12.49
N GLU A 82 11.02 6.47 -11.29
CA GLU A 82 11.37 5.62 -10.16
C GLU A 82 10.18 4.80 -9.67
N SER A 83 8.97 5.35 -9.76
CA SER A 83 7.74 4.64 -9.38
C SER A 83 7.40 3.51 -10.35
N LEU A 84 7.96 3.54 -11.56
CA LEU A 84 7.78 2.51 -12.59
C LEU A 84 8.91 1.46 -12.58
N SER A 85 10.02 1.73 -11.89
CA SER A 85 11.14 0.81 -11.75
C SER A 85 10.81 -0.35 -10.81
N LEU A 86 10.95 -1.57 -11.32
CA LEU A 86 10.72 -2.79 -10.54
C LEU A 86 11.67 -2.89 -9.34
N SER A 87 12.95 -2.56 -9.53
CA SER A 87 13.93 -2.58 -8.45
C SER A 87 13.54 -1.61 -7.33
N ASN A 88 13.13 -0.39 -7.69
CA ASN A 88 12.69 0.59 -6.70
C ASN A 88 11.36 0.19 -6.04
N PHE A 89 10.44 -0.43 -6.77
CA PHE A 89 9.22 -1.01 -6.20
C PHE A 89 9.56 -2.01 -5.10
N VAL A 90 10.41 -3.01 -5.38
CA VAL A 90 10.81 -4.03 -4.39
C VAL A 90 11.52 -3.39 -3.21
N LEU A 91 12.48 -2.49 -3.44
CA LEU A 91 13.21 -1.82 -2.36
C LEU A 91 12.28 -0.98 -1.48
N ARG A 92 11.30 -0.28 -2.07
CA ARG A 92 10.29 0.50 -1.31
C ARG A 92 9.35 -0.39 -0.52
N LEU A 93 9.03 -1.60 -0.99
CA LEU A 93 8.28 -2.57 -0.19
C LEU A 93 9.10 -3.05 1.00
N VAL A 94 10.36 -3.45 0.78
CA VAL A 94 11.26 -3.92 1.85
C VAL A 94 11.44 -2.83 2.92
N ASP A 95 11.66 -1.57 2.51
CA ASP A 95 11.78 -0.43 3.42
C ASP A 95 10.51 -0.16 4.23
N GLN A 96 9.32 -0.33 3.63
CA GLN A 96 8.05 -0.19 4.37
C GLN A 96 7.82 -1.34 5.34
N LEU A 97 8.11 -2.57 4.91
CA LEU A 97 7.97 -3.77 5.75
C LEU A 97 8.93 -3.76 6.94
N SER A 98 10.14 -3.22 6.76
CA SER A 98 11.10 -3.10 7.87
C SER A 98 10.69 -2.12 8.95
N ARG A 99 9.88 -1.12 8.60
CA ARG A 99 9.37 -0.12 9.53
C ARG A 99 7.96 -0.44 10.04
N SER A 100 7.40 -1.59 9.64
CA SER A 100 6.03 -1.96 9.96
C SER A 100 5.96 -2.71 11.28
N ASP A 101 5.24 -2.16 12.25
CA ASP A 101 4.98 -2.79 13.56
C ASP A 101 4.17 -4.10 13.47
N LEU A 102 3.56 -4.37 12.30
CA LEU A 102 2.76 -5.58 12.06
C LEU A 102 3.62 -6.83 11.80
N ILE A 103 4.92 -6.69 11.55
CA ILE A 103 5.82 -7.83 11.31
C ILE A 103 7.04 -7.71 12.22
N THR A 104 7.06 -8.50 13.28
CA THR A 104 8.18 -8.53 14.23
C THR A 104 9.40 -9.23 13.63
N GLY A 105 10.59 -8.66 13.87
CA GLY A 105 11.88 -9.23 13.45
C GLY A 105 12.17 -9.18 11.94
N TYR A 106 11.36 -8.49 11.12
CA TYR A 106 11.67 -8.33 9.70
C TYR A 106 12.91 -7.45 9.48
N GLU A 107 13.06 -6.39 10.27
CA GLU A 107 14.24 -5.52 10.22
C GLU A 107 15.54 -6.28 10.54
N ASP A 108 15.52 -7.15 11.54
CA ASP A 108 16.70 -7.95 11.90
C ASP A 108 17.07 -8.91 10.77
N LYS A 109 16.07 -9.54 10.14
CA LYS A 109 16.27 -10.44 9.00
C LYS A 109 16.93 -9.74 7.82
N ILE A 110 16.47 -8.54 7.45
CA ILE A 110 17.07 -7.81 6.31
C ILE A 110 18.47 -7.25 6.61
N ASN A 111 18.86 -7.17 7.88
CA ASN A 111 20.19 -6.74 8.31
C ASN A 111 21.19 -7.90 8.40
N THR A 112 20.76 -9.14 8.13
CA THR A 112 21.67 -10.28 7.99
C THR A 112 22.74 -10.01 6.92
N PRO A 113 23.99 -10.50 7.12
CA PRO A 113 25.11 -10.21 6.23
C PRO A 113 24.89 -10.73 4.80
N GLU A 114 24.09 -11.79 4.63
CA GLU A 114 23.72 -12.36 3.33
C GLU A 114 22.84 -11.38 2.53
N LEU A 115 21.79 -10.84 3.16
CA LEU A 115 20.85 -9.92 2.50
C LEU A 115 21.42 -8.51 2.36
N ARG A 116 22.33 -8.08 3.24
CA ARG A 116 23.01 -6.79 3.10
C ARG A 116 23.84 -6.69 1.82
N LYS A 117 24.46 -7.79 1.37
CA LYS A 117 25.21 -7.84 0.11
C LYS A 117 24.33 -7.66 -1.12
N LEU A 118 23.04 -8.01 -1.01
CA LEU A 118 22.06 -7.89 -2.09
C LEU A 118 21.42 -6.50 -2.15
N ARG A 119 21.63 -5.62 -1.16
CA ARG A 119 21.15 -4.24 -1.25
C ARG A 119 21.95 -3.52 -2.33
N PRO A 120 21.29 -2.99 -3.37
CA PRO A 120 21.99 -2.20 -4.38
C PRO A 120 22.63 -0.99 -3.69
N SER A 121 23.89 -0.70 -4.01
CA SER A 121 24.54 0.55 -3.64
C SER A 121 23.62 1.69 -4.07
N ARG A 122 23.17 2.51 -3.10
CA ARG A 122 22.42 3.74 -3.41
C ARG A 122 23.27 4.50 -4.42
N ARG A 123 22.80 4.59 -5.66
CA ARG A 123 23.33 5.55 -6.61
C ARG A 123 22.78 6.89 -6.15
N ASP A 124 23.66 7.73 -5.64
CA ASP A 124 23.41 9.15 -5.36
C ASP A 124 23.00 9.89 -6.63
#